data_AF-A0A9E1IKG4-F1
#
_entry.id   AF-A0A9E1IKG4-F1
#
_cell.length_a   1.000
_cell.length_b   1.000
_cell.length_c   1.000
_cell.angle_alpha   90.00
_cell.angle_beta   90.00
_cell.angle_gamma   90.00
#
_symmetry.space_group_name_H-M   'P 1'
#
loop_
_entity.id
_entity.type
_entity.pdbx_description
1 polymer ?
#
loop_
_entity_poly.entity_id
_entity_poly.type
_entity_poly.pdbx_seq_one_letter_code
_entity_poly.pdbx_strand_id
1 'polypeptide(L)'
;MESPHDAMLGRLQNWKEIRSTERIDSLLSIWLNVPDLLVASFIADLGEVAARRLDWPHFEKFLPGQVPPSEAIPLLEGWIRASHNAREALARVRRVGEAYDRDPRLSDLMVALLSKPPVKPSTLALDEALWAILEGQRDPRAIEHMRTVAQRKERKWRRDEDGEHWRDGRWVNDAVGAAFNQRLDDFYALRHRAEWRKQTLPTVVRQRVIHLLKAFKDQQRYGAAGRAKELLATVAKNYEDDAPRQVYADVLTELDDPRGEFILLQIAQKNGTSTRDGNKRAKALLKEHAAQWTQRIAPAIRLRANDFQRGFLTSCRIVRSDLDTLRLVASAPDWGTVYEVELHPKHLQLLMVASFTSLGVVKGVTTPEHVRILAQRYPRLDGLTLARAKSGSPTPRQPSGLQRL
;
A
#
# COMPACT_ATOMS: atom_id res chain seq x y z
N MET A 1 6.66 26.07 43.30
CA MET A 1 5.90 26.52 42.12
C MET A 1 5.47 25.27 41.39
N GLU A 2 4.16 25.07 41.22
CA GLU A 2 3.63 23.94 40.45
C GLU A 2 4.03 24.08 38.97
N SER A 3 4.36 22.96 38.31
CA SER A 3 4.57 22.93 36.86
C SER A 3 3.28 23.40 36.16
N PRO A 4 3.35 24.16 35.05
CA PRO A 4 2.17 24.53 34.27
C PRO A 4 1.28 23.32 33.90
N HIS A 5 1.91 22.16 33.73
CA HIS A 5 1.25 20.89 33.46
C HIS A 5 0.49 20.34 34.69
N ASP A 6 1.08 20.43 35.89
CA ASP A 6 0.47 19.91 37.12
C ASP A 6 -0.62 20.85 37.64
N ALA A 7 -0.44 22.17 37.48
CA ALA A 7 -1.49 23.16 37.71
C ALA A 7 -2.68 22.97 36.74
N MET A 8 -2.43 22.51 35.52
CA MET A 8 -3.49 22.18 34.54
C MET A 8 -4.23 20.89 34.94
N LEU A 9 -3.50 19.84 35.34
CA LEU A 9 -4.10 18.58 35.79
C LEU A 9 -4.91 18.74 37.09
N GLY A 10 -4.44 19.55 38.04
CA GLY A 10 -5.17 19.87 39.27
C GLY A 10 -6.48 20.62 38.99
N ARG A 11 -6.50 21.52 37.99
CA ARG A 11 -7.73 22.20 37.53
C ARG A 11 -8.68 21.25 36.79
N LEU A 12 -8.16 20.22 36.14
CA LEU A 12 -8.92 19.17 35.43
C LEU A 12 -9.53 18.12 36.37
N GLN A 13 -8.98 17.87 37.55
CA GLN A 13 -9.58 16.95 38.52
C GLN A 13 -10.84 17.51 39.21
N ASN A 14 -10.96 18.84 39.29
CA ASN A 14 -12.15 19.54 39.83
C ASN A 14 -13.30 19.70 38.81
N TRP A 15 -13.26 18.98 37.69
CA TRP A 15 -14.17 19.15 36.55
C TRP A 15 -15.62 18.70 36.78
N LYS A 16 -15.90 17.97 37.87
CA LYS A 16 -17.26 17.51 38.21
C LYS A 16 -18.20 18.63 38.68
N GLU A 17 -17.72 19.85 38.92
CA GLU A 17 -18.52 20.95 39.51
C GLU A 17 -18.76 22.18 38.60
N ILE A 18 -18.43 22.13 37.31
CA ILE A 18 -18.48 23.32 36.45
C ILE A 18 -19.90 23.62 35.92
N ARG A 19 -20.41 24.84 36.17
CA ARG A 19 -21.75 25.31 35.73
C ARG A 19 -21.79 26.66 34.97
N SER A 20 -20.69 27.34 34.67
CA SER A 20 -20.73 28.66 33.98
C SER A 20 -19.95 28.75 32.67
N THR A 21 -20.53 29.50 31.71
CA THR A 21 -20.08 29.74 30.33
C THR A 21 -18.74 30.48 30.22
N GLU A 22 -18.45 31.38 31.15
CA GLU A 22 -17.24 32.22 31.17
C GLU A 22 -15.92 31.42 31.31
N ARG A 23 -15.98 30.22 31.92
CA ARG A 23 -14.84 29.32 32.03
C ARG A 23 -14.58 28.48 30.77
N ILE A 24 -15.58 28.32 29.89
CA ILE A 24 -15.45 27.57 28.63
C ILE A 24 -14.67 28.39 27.60
N ASP A 25 -14.94 29.69 27.50
CA ASP A 25 -14.24 30.60 26.59
C ASP A 25 -12.74 30.74 26.95
N SER A 26 -12.42 30.77 28.25
CA SER A 26 -11.03 30.74 28.73
C SER A 26 -10.30 29.43 28.35
N LEU A 27 -11.00 28.29 28.35
CA LEU A 27 -10.43 27.01 27.95
C LEU A 27 -10.22 26.91 26.42
N LEU A 28 -11.14 27.49 25.62
CA LEU A 28 -10.99 27.58 24.17
C LEU A 28 -9.85 28.53 23.75
N SER A 29 -9.61 29.61 24.50
CA SER A 29 -8.45 30.49 24.29
C SER A 29 -7.12 29.78 24.57
N ILE A 30 -7.08 28.90 25.57
CA ILE A 30 -5.88 28.09 25.89
C ILE A 30 -5.70 26.99 24.82
N TRP A 31 -6.79 26.40 24.34
CA TRP A 31 -6.86 25.37 23.29
C TRP A 31 -6.23 25.79 21.95
N LEU A 32 -6.45 27.04 21.50
CA LEU A 32 -5.88 27.54 20.23
C LEU A 32 -4.35 27.71 20.23
N ASN A 33 -3.69 27.55 21.38
CA ASN A 33 -2.29 27.91 21.56
C ASN A 33 -1.37 26.75 21.99
N VAL A 34 -1.82 25.49 22.00
CA VAL A 34 -1.01 24.33 22.44
C VAL A 34 -0.77 23.31 21.31
N PRO A 35 0.50 22.97 20.97
CA PRO A 35 0.83 22.15 19.80
C PRO A 35 1.15 20.67 20.12
N ASP A 36 0.34 19.99 20.95
CA ASP A 36 0.64 18.61 21.40
C ASP A 36 -0.40 17.56 20.96
N LEU A 37 0.09 16.43 20.43
CA LEU A 37 -0.66 15.28 19.91
C LEU A 37 -1.39 14.46 21.00
N LEU A 38 -0.91 14.48 22.25
CA LEU A 38 -1.63 13.81 23.36
C LEU A 38 -2.95 14.52 23.71
N VAL A 39 -3.05 15.81 23.39
CA VAL A 39 -4.28 16.60 23.55
C VAL A 39 -5.33 16.20 22.52
N ALA A 40 -4.94 15.77 21.31
CA ALA A 40 -5.87 15.34 20.26
C ALA A 40 -6.66 14.07 20.63
N SER A 41 -6.05 13.11 21.34
CA SER A 41 -6.73 11.92 21.85
C SER A 41 -7.72 12.28 22.97
N PHE A 42 -7.31 13.18 23.88
CA PHE A 42 -8.18 13.68 24.93
C PHE A 42 -9.36 14.51 24.37
N ILE A 43 -9.17 15.18 23.23
CA ILE A 43 -10.21 15.93 22.49
C ILE A 43 -11.29 15.01 21.91
N ALA A 44 -10.94 13.81 21.43
CA ALA A 44 -11.94 12.85 20.95
C ALA A 44 -12.85 12.40 22.10
N ASP A 45 -12.26 12.12 23.26
CA ASP A 45 -12.98 11.74 24.48
C ASP A 45 -13.79 12.91 25.05
N LEU A 46 -13.24 14.12 25.05
CA LEU A 46 -13.94 15.32 25.55
C LEU A 46 -15.06 15.76 24.60
N GLY A 47 -14.89 15.60 23.29
CA GLY A 47 -15.90 15.87 22.27
C GLY A 47 -17.10 14.93 22.39
N GLU A 48 -16.87 13.67 22.75
CA GLU A 48 -17.93 12.70 23.03
C GLU A 48 -18.69 13.04 24.32
N VAL A 49 -18.00 13.53 25.36
CA VAL A 49 -18.62 13.93 26.63
C VAL A 49 -19.32 15.30 26.51
N ALA A 50 -18.74 16.25 25.77
CA ALA A 50 -19.27 17.58 25.49
C ALA A 50 -20.53 17.51 24.60
N ALA A 51 -20.53 16.66 23.57
CA ALA A 51 -21.69 16.42 22.71
C ALA A 51 -22.90 15.84 23.47
N ARG A 52 -22.68 15.21 24.63
CA ARG A 52 -23.75 14.69 25.49
C ARG A 52 -24.26 15.69 26.53
N ARG A 53 -23.56 16.80 26.80
CA ARG A 53 -23.84 17.68 27.97
C ARG A 53 -23.87 19.18 27.70
N LEU A 54 -23.21 19.69 26.66
CA LEU A 54 -23.26 21.10 26.29
C LEU A 54 -24.47 21.36 25.39
N ASP A 55 -25.18 22.45 25.66
CA ASP A 55 -26.22 22.95 24.77
C ASP A 55 -25.56 23.35 23.44
N TRP A 56 -25.82 22.54 22.42
CA TRP A 56 -25.14 22.51 21.12
C TRP A 56 -25.30 23.75 20.19
N PRO A 57 -26.22 24.72 20.40
CA PRO A 57 -26.33 25.91 19.55
C PRO A 57 -25.07 26.78 19.44
N HIS A 58 -24.12 26.68 20.37
CA HIS A 58 -22.84 27.42 20.28
C HIS A 58 -21.85 26.77 19.31
N PHE A 59 -21.92 25.45 19.11
CA PHE A 59 -21.00 24.70 18.24
C PHE A 59 -21.30 24.92 16.75
N GLU A 60 -22.56 25.21 16.40
CA GLU A 60 -22.98 25.55 15.02
C GLU A 60 -22.33 26.82 14.47
N LYS A 61 -21.81 27.70 15.34
CA LYS A 61 -21.14 28.94 14.93
C LYS A 61 -19.71 28.74 14.44
N PHE A 62 -19.07 27.61 14.73
CA PHE A 62 -17.62 27.45 14.60
C PHE A 62 -17.12 26.45 13.54
N LEU A 63 -17.99 25.68 12.87
CA LEU A 63 -17.53 24.50 12.11
C LEU A 63 -17.57 24.51 10.58
N PRO A 64 -18.54 25.14 9.88
CA PRO A 64 -18.51 25.10 8.42
C PRO A 64 -17.67 26.25 7.85
N GLY A 65 -16.47 25.93 7.33
CA GLY A 65 -15.64 26.84 6.52
C GLY A 65 -14.58 27.66 7.27
N GLN A 66 -14.49 27.57 8.59
CA GLN A 66 -13.48 28.29 9.40
C GLN A 66 -12.31 27.42 9.88
N VAL A 67 -12.45 26.09 9.80
CA VAL A 67 -11.45 25.11 10.27
C VAL A 67 -10.96 24.29 9.08
N PRO A 68 -9.65 23.98 8.98
CA PRO A 68 -9.13 23.11 7.93
C PRO A 68 -9.86 21.75 7.90
N PRO A 69 -10.15 21.20 6.71
CA PRO A 69 -10.90 19.94 6.57
C PRO A 69 -10.29 18.77 7.36
N SER A 70 -8.97 18.68 7.47
CA SER A 70 -8.27 17.65 8.27
C SER A 70 -8.66 17.64 9.74
N GLU A 71 -8.95 18.80 10.31
CA GLU A 71 -9.28 18.98 11.72
C GLU A 71 -10.80 18.92 11.95
N ALA A 72 -11.58 19.38 10.97
CA ALA A 72 -13.04 19.39 11.05
C ALA A 72 -13.65 18.00 10.89
N ILE A 73 -13.13 17.12 10.03
CA ILE A 73 -13.79 15.87 9.63
C ILE A 73 -14.21 14.97 10.81
N PRO A 74 -13.36 14.68 11.82
CA PRO A 74 -13.77 13.87 12.97
C PRO A 74 -14.91 14.50 13.78
N LEU A 75 -14.88 15.83 13.93
CA LEU A 75 -15.92 16.59 14.64
C LEU A 75 -17.23 16.64 13.85
N LEU A 76 -17.15 16.76 12.52
CA LEU A 76 -18.30 16.77 11.62
C LEU A 76 -19.00 15.41 11.60
N GLU A 77 -18.26 14.30 11.69
CA GLU A 77 -18.87 12.98 11.81
C GLU A 77 -19.68 12.85 13.10
N GLY A 78 -19.06 13.19 14.25
CA GLY A 78 -19.75 13.19 15.55
C GLY A 78 -20.97 14.10 15.53
N TRP A 79 -20.85 15.29 14.94
CA TRP A 79 -21.94 16.24 14.81
C TRP A 79 -23.09 15.69 13.97
N ILE A 80 -22.84 15.15 12.78
CA ILE A 80 -23.91 14.59 11.95
C ILE A 80 -24.55 13.38 12.64
N ARG A 81 -23.76 12.53 13.31
CA ARG A 81 -24.26 11.35 14.06
C ARG A 81 -25.06 11.70 15.30
N ALA A 82 -24.82 12.84 15.93
CA ALA A 82 -25.60 13.32 17.06
C ALA A 82 -26.96 13.93 16.68
N SER A 83 -27.41 13.76 15.43
CA SER A 83 -28.73 14.24 15.00
C SER A 83 -29.85 13.41 15.64
N HIS A 84 -30.88 14.06 16.17
CA HIS A 84 -32.01 13.39 16.82
C HIS A 84 -33.03 12.86 15.80
N ASN A 85 -33.09 13.47 14.63
CA ASN A 85 -34.00 13.09 13.56
C ASN A 85 -33.40 13.34 12.17
N ALA A 86 -34.07 12.84 11.13
CA ALA A 86 -33.56 12.89 9.77
C ALA A 86 -33.58 14.28 9.15
N ARG A 87 -34.49 15.17 9.58
CA ARG A 87 -34.51 16.57 9.13
C ARG A 87 -33.26 17.31 9.63
N GLU A 88 -32.90 17.09 10.90
CA GLU A 88 -31.68 17.63 11.50
C GLU A 88 -30.44 17.08 10.81
N ALA A 89 -30.34 15.76 10.63
CA ALA A 89 -29.23 15.13 9.92
C ALA A 89 -29.05 15.69 8.50
N LEU A 90 -30.15 15.87 7.77
CA LEU A 90 -30.14 16.42 6.41
C LEU A 90 -29.62 17.87 6.38
N ALA A 91 -30.09 18.71 7.30
CA ALA A 91 -29.62 20.09 7.40
C ALA A 91 -28.11 20.15 7.68
N ARG A 92 -27.61 19.29 8.58
CA ARG A 92 -26.18 19.19 8.90
C ARG A 92 -25.36 18.71 7.71
N VAL A 93 -25.79 17.66 7.02
CA VAL A 93 -25.12 17.12 5.82
C VAL A 93 -25.01 18.17 4.72
N ARG A 94 -26.09 18.89 4.42
CA ARG A 94 -26.08 19.95 3.39
C ARG A 94 -25.10 21.07 3.75
N ARG A 95 -25.11 21.52 5.00
CA ARG A 95 -24.21 22.56 5.48
C ARG A 95 -22.74 22.16 5.38
N VAL A 96 -22.43 20.89 5.65
CA VAL A 96 -21.09 20.34 5.45
C VAL A 96 -20.71 20.29 3.96
N GLY A 97 -21.62 19.81 3.11
CA GLY A 97 -21.40 19.78 1.66
C GLY A 97 -21.14 21.16 1.05
N GLU A 98 -21.87 22.18 1.51
CA GLU A 98 -21.68 23.57 1.07
C GLU A 98 -20.34 24.16 1.55
N ALA A 99 -19.97 23.91 2.81
CA ALA A 99 -18.76 24.51 3.40
C ALA A 99 -17.46 23.86 2.93
N TYR A 100 -17.52 22.59 2.52
CA TYR A 100 -16.35 21.79 2.12
C TYR A 100 -16.52 21.26 0.68
N ASP A 101 -17.11 22.08 -0.19
CA ASP A 101 -17.29 21.74 -1.59
C ASP A 101 -15.94 21.34 -2.21
N ARG A 102 -15.90 20.17 -2.84
CA ARG A 102 -14.73 19.56 -3.51
C ARG A 102 -13.57 19.07 -2.62
N ASP A 103 -13.70 18.99 -1.29
CA ASP A 103 -12.69 18.30 -0.48
C ASP A 103 -12.83 16.75 -0.57
N PRO A 104 -11.83 16.04 -1.11
CA PRO A 104 -11.90 14.59 -1.33
C PRO A 104 -11.92 13.77 -0.03
N ARG A 105 -11.50 14.33 1.10
CA ARG A 105 -11.54 13.65 2.42
C ARG A 105 -12.98 13.60 2.95
N LEU A 106 -13.85 14.50 2.48
CA LEU A 106 -15.27 14.47 2.81
C LEU A 106 -15.96 13.23 2.23
N SER A 107 -15.42 12.68 1.14
CA SER A 107 -15.97 11.49 0.49
C SER A 107 -16.02 10.28 1.42
N ASP A 108 -14.97 10.06 2.21
CA ASP A 108 -14.89 8.94 3.15
C ASP A 108 -15.94 9.07 4.26
N LEU A 109 -16.16 10.31 4.75
CA LEU A 109 -17.20 10.63 5.72
C LEU A 109 -18.60 10.38 5.14
N MET A 110 -18.90 10.89 3.94
CA MET A 110 -20.22 10.72 3.31
C MET A 110 -20.52 9.25 3.02
N VAL A 111 -19.51 8.48 2.60
CA VAL A 111 -19.58 7.03 2.43
C VAL A 111 -19.87 6.32 3.76
N ALA A 112 -19.21 6.72 4.85
CA ALA A 112 -19.44 6.17 6.18
C ALA A 112 -20.87 6.47 6.68
N LEU A 113 -21.40 7.65 6.38
CA LEU A 113 -22.78 8.05 6.70
C LEU A 113 -23.81 7.30 5.85
N LEU A 114 -23.57 7.07 4.56
CA LEU A 114 -24.45 6.24 3.72
C LEU A 114 -24.49 4.78 4.19
N SER A 115 -23.35 4.26 4.64
CA SER A 115 -23.22 2.89 5.14
C SER A 115 -23.86 2.71 6.51
N LYS A 116 -23.72 3.71 7.38
CA LYS A 116 -24.29 3.75 8.73
C LYS A 116 -24.97 5.11 8.94
N PRO A 117 -26.25 5.24 8.54
CA PRO A 117 -26.97 6.50 8.66
C PRO A 117 -26.99 7.00 10.10
N PRO A 118 -26.90 8.33 10.31
CA PRO A 118 -26.85 8.92 11.65
C PRO A 118 -28.15 8.68 12.43
N VAL A 119 -29.27 8.48 11.73
CA VAL A 119 -30.59 8.21 12.31
C VAL A 119 -31.27 7.06 11.57
N LYS A 120 -32.09 6.29 12.28
CA LYS A 120 -32.92 5.22 11.71
C LYS A 120 -34.41 5.49 11.95
N PRO A 121 -35.28 5.24 10.95
CA PRO A 121 -34.95 5.03 9.54
C PRO A 121 -34.37 6.32 8.92
N SER A 122 -33.39 6.19 8.00
CA SER A 122 -32.94 7.36 7.22
C SER A 122 -34.06 7.77 6.26
N THR A 123 -34.21 9.08 6.03
CA THR A 123 -35.15 9.56 5.01
C THR A 123 -34.49 9.54 3.65
N LEU A 124 -35.32 9.42 2.62
CA LEU A 124 -34.88 9.51 1.23
C LEU A 124 -34.05 10.76 0.95
N ALA A 125 -34.52 11.91 1.46
CA ALA A 125 -33.86 13.19 1.30
C ALA A 125 -32.45 13.24 1.92
N LEU A 126 -32.21 12.49 3.01
CA LEU A 126 -30.89 12.38 3.63
C LEU A 126 -29.94 11.57 2.75
N ASP A 127 -30.40 10.41 2.25
CA ASP A 127 -29.62 9.60 1.33
C ASP A 127 -29.31 10.42 0.05
N GLU A 128 -30.31 11.06 -0.57
CA GLU A 128 -30.13 11.93 -1.76
C GLU A 128 -29.09 13.03 -1.56
N ALA A 129 -29.11 13.71 -0.40
CA ALA A 129 -28.14 14.77 -0.11
C ALA A 129 -26.71 14.22 0.02
N LEU A 130 -26.53 13.06 0.66
CA LEU A 130 -25.23 12.39 0.74
C LEU A 130 -24.72 11.98 -0.65
N TRP A 131 -25.61 11.47 -1.51
CA TRP A 131 -25.29 11.11 -2.90
C TRP A 131 -24.92 12.32 -3.74
N ALA A 132 -25.67 13.42 -3.65
CA ALA A 132 -25.40 14.65 -4.40
C ALA A 132 -24.03 15.24 -4.06
N ILE A 133 -23.63 15.20 -2.78
CA ILE A 133 -22.30 15.64 -2.34
C ILE A 133 -21.24 14.73 -2.96
N LEU A 134 -21.37 13.40 -2.84
CA LEU A 134 -20.42 12.45 -3.40
C LEU A 134 -20.27 12.55 -4.93
N GLU A 135 -21.36 12.79 -5.64
CA GLU A 135 -21.35 13.01 -7.08
C GLU A 135 -20.63 14.31 -7.46
N GLY A 136 -20.85 15.38 -6.70
CA GLY A 136 -20.16 16.66 -6.86
C GLY A 136 -18.64 16.55 -6.66
N GLN A 137 -18.21 15.72 -5.71
CA GLN A 137 -16.79 15.46 -5.39
C GLN A 137 -16.06 14.70 -6.50
N ARG A 138 -16.76 13.84 -7.25
CA ARG A 138 -16.19 12.97 -8.31
C ARG A 138 -15.00 12.12 -7.84
N ASP A 139 -14.96 11.71 -6.57
CA ASP A 139 -13.88 10.87 -6.03
C ASP A 139 -14.05 9.41 -6.49
N PRO A 140 -13.10 8.85 -7.26
CA PRO A 140 -13.17 7.47 -7.73
C PRO A 140 -13.28 6.43 -6.61
N ARG A 141 -12.69 6.70 -5.44
CA ARG A 141 -12.71 5.79 -4.28
C ARG A 141 -14.12 5.69 -3.70
N ALA A 142 -14.80 6.83 -3.63
CA ALA A 142 -16.16 6.92 -3.14
C ALA A 142 -17.14 6.21 -4.08
N ILE A 143 -16.94 6.35 -5.40
CA ILE A 143 -17.74 5.68 -6.43
C ILE A 143 -17.67 4.14 -6.30
N GLU A 144 -16.49 3.57 -6.07
CA GLU A 144 -16.36 2.12 -5.88
C GLU A 144 -17.01 1.65 -4.57
N HIS A 145 -16.90 2.44 -3.50
CA HIS A 145 -17.56 2.12 -2.23
C HIS A 145 -19.09 2.23 -2.33
N MET A 146 -19.58 3.24 -3.06
CA MET A 146 -20.99 3.41 -3.38
C MET A 146 -21.57 2.19 -4.10
N ARG A 147 -20.83 1.58 -5.04
CA ARG A 147 -21.22 0.31 -5.69
C ARG A 147 -21.45 -0.79 -4.65
N THR A 148 -20.53 -0.93 -3.71
CA THR A 148 -20.62 -1.96 -2.65
C THR A 148 -21.83 -1.72 -1.75
N VAL A 149 -22.11 -0.46 -1.38
CA VAL A 149 -23.27 -0.09 -0.55
C VAL A 149 -24.58 -0.33 -1.30
N ALA A 150 -24.65 0.04 -2.58
CA ALA A 150 -25.81 -0.20 -3.44
C ALA A 150 -26.12 -1.70 -3.57
N GLN A 151 -25.11 -2.52 -3.88
CA GLN A 151 -25.27 -3.99 -3.97
C GLN A 151 -25.69 -4.63 -2.65
N ARG A 152 -25.18 -4.14 -1.51
CA ARG A 152 -25.59 -4.63 -0.18
C ARG A 152 -27.03 -4.25 0.15
N LYS A 153 -27.44 -3.02 -0.18
CA LYS A 153 -28.83 -2.61 -0.02
C LYS A 153 -29.72 -3.46 -0.92
N GLU A 154 -29.37 -3.67 -2.19
CA GLU A 154 -30.10 -4.53 -3.13
C GLU A 154 -30.30 -5.97 -2.60
N ARG A 155 -29.26 -6.61 -2.04
CA ARG A 155 -29.37 -7.95 -1.44
C ARG A 155 -30.29 -8.03 -0.22
N LYS A 156 -30.41 -6.94 0.54
CA LYS A 156 -31.24 -6.88 1.74
C LYS A 156 -32.74 -6.80 1.42
N TRP A 157 -33.10 -6.48 0.17
CA TRP A 157 -34.47 -6.27 -0.29
C TRP A 157 -34.84 -7.23 -1.43
N ARG A 158 -34.57 -8.54 -1.27
CA ARG A 158 -35.03 -9.56 -2.24
C ARG A 158 -36.54 -9.77 -2.14
N ARG A 159 -37.17 -9.95 -3.30
CA ARG A 159 -38.58 -10.35 -3.48
C ARG A 159 -38.95 -11.54 -2.60
N ASP A 160 -40.11 -11.44 -1.97
CA ASP A 160 -40.92 -12.54 -1.47
C ASP A 160 -41.16 -13.55 -2.61
N GLU A 161 -41.25 -14.84 -2.29
CA GLU A 161 -41.37 -15.94 -3.27
C GLU A 161 -42.56 -15.79 -4.23
N ASP A 162 -43.57 -14.99 -3.86
CA ASP A 162 -44.80 -14.79 -4.63
C ASP A 162 -44.78 -13.57 -5.57
N GLY A 163 -43.69 -12.78 -5.61
CA GLY A 163 -43.46 -11.74 -6.64
C GLY A 163 -44.41 -10.53 -6.67
N GLU A 164 -45.46 -10.49 -5.84
CA GLU A 164 -46.56 -9.52 -5.97
C GLU A 164 -46.52 -8.32 -4.99
N HIS A 165 -45.79 -8.39 -3.88
CA HIS A 165 -45.79 -7.29 -2.90
C HIS A 165 -44.37 -6.88 -2.49
N TRP A 166 -44.03 -5.61 -2.76
CA TRP A 166 -42.87 -4.96 -2.16
C TRP A 166 -43.30 -4.41 -0.78
N ARG A 167 -42.68 -4.85 0.32
CA ARG A 167 -42.77 -4.09 1.57
C ARG A 167 -42.01 -2.77 1.39
N ASP A 168 -42.76 -1.69 1.20
CA ASP A 168 -42.36 -0.27 1.22
C ASP A 168 -40.93 0.04 0.72
N GLY A 169 -40.79 0.28 -0.58
CA GLY A 169 -39.49 0.66 -1.15
C GLY A 169 -39.48 0.94 -2.64
N ARG A 170 -40.52 1.59 -3.16
CA ARG A 170 -40.78 1.76 -4.60
C ARG A 170 -39.86 2.74 -5.36
N TRP A 171 -38.66 3.08 -4.87
CA TRP A 171 -37.94 4.25 -5.40
C TRP A 171 -36.43 4.10 -5.69
N VAL A 172 -35.69 3.23 -5.00
CA VAL A 172 -34.22 3.19 -5.16
C VAL A 172 -33.79 2.49 -6.46
N ASN A 173 -34.56 1.53 -6.98
CA ASN A 173 -34.17 0.79 -8.18
C ASN A 173 -34.54 1.46 -9.51
N ASP A 174 -35.73 2.07 -9.61
CA ASP A 174 -36.28 2.37 -10.94
C ASP A 174 -35.82 3.72 -11.53
N ALA A 175 -35.53 4.71 -10.69
CA ALA A 175 -35.07 6.03 -11.16
C ALA A 175 -33.58 6.24 -10.90
N VAL A 176 -33.10 5.97 -9.68
CA VAL A 176 -31.71 6.21 -9.29
C VAL A 176 -30.81 5.09 -9.77
N GLY A 177 -31.19 3.82 -9.57
CA GLY A 177 -30.46 2.67 -10.11
C GLY A 177 -30.38 2.69 -11.64
N ALA A 178 -31.50 2.97 -12.33
CA ALA A 178 -31.52 3.05 -13.78
C ALA A 178 -30.73 4.25 -14.33
N ALA A 179 -30.88 5.46 -13.77
CA ALA A 179 -30.11 6.63 -14.22
C ALA A 179 -28.60 6.51 -13.90
N PHE A 180 -28.26 5.85 -12.78
CA PHE A 180 -26.87 5.58 -12.40
C PHE A 180 -26.24 4.51 -13.29
N ASN A 181 -26.92 3.39 -13.54
CA ASN A 181 -26.45 2.35 -14.45
C ASN A 181 -26.38 2.86 -15.88
N GLN A 182 -27.37 3.63 -16.36
CA GLN A 182 -27.33 4.26 -17.68
C GLN A 182 -26.15 5.22 -17.82
N ARG A 183 -25.86 6.07 -16.83
CA ARG A 183 -24.72 7.01 -16.88
C ARG A 183 -23.35 6.32 -16.74
N LEU A 184 -23.29 5.22 -16.00
CA LEU A 184 -22.10 4.37 -15.95
C LEU A 184 -21.91 3.60 -17.25
N ASP A 185 -22.98 3.05 -17.82
CA ASP A 185 -22.96 2.36 -19.11
C ASP A 185 -22.62 3.33 -20.23
N ASP A 186 -23.04 4.59 -20.19
CA ASP A 186 -22.60 5.63 -21.13
C ASP A 186 -21.10 5.92 -20.96
N PHE A 187 -20.61 6.01 -19.71
CA PHE A 187 -19.19 6.19 -19.38
C PHE A 187 -18.31 5.00 -19.81
N TYR A 188 -18.81 3.77 -19.72
CA TYR A 188 -18.12 2.55 -20.16
C TYR A 188 -18.32 2.23 -21.64
N ALA A 189 -19.45 2.59 -22.26
CA ALA A 189 -19.68 2.49 -23.71
C ALA A 189 -18.72 3.42 -24.48
N LEU A 190 -18.38 4.57 -23.91
CA LEU A 190 -17.31 5.46 -24.39
C LEU A 190 -15.92 4.80 -24.37
N ARG A 191 -15.69 3.77 -23.54
CA ARG A 191 -14.42 3.05 -23.42
C ARG A 191 -14.24 1.95 -24.48
N HIS A 192 -15.32 1.39 -25.02
CA HIS A 192 -15.28 0.15 -25.80
C HIS A 192 -15.66 0.27 -27.30
N ARG A 193 -16.16 1.41 -27.79
CA ARG A 193 -16.46 1.56 -29.23
C ARG A 193 -15.29 2.12 -30.04
N ALA A 194 -14.83 1.33 -31.02
CA ALA A 194 -13.89 1.76 -32.07
C ALA A 194 -14.46 2.89 -32.96
N GLU A 195 -15.79 3.02 -33.07
CA GLU A 195 -16.48 4.10 -33.80
C GLU A 195 -16.14 5.52 -33.29
N TRP A 196 -15.80 5.69 -32.00
CA TRP A 196 -15.53 7.01 -31.41
C TRP A 196 -14.26 7.67 -31.98
N ARG A 197 -13.33 6.88 -32.53
CA ARG A 197 -12.20 7.42 -33.30
C ARG A 197 -12.65 8.20 -34.55
N LYS A 198 -13.86 7.91 -35.07
CA LYS A 198 -14.44 8.56 -36.25
C LYS A 198 -15.31 9.77 -35.89
N GLN A 199 -15.75 9.93 -34.64
CA GLN A 199 -16.48 11.13 -34.21
C GLN A 199 -15.51 12.17 -33.62
N THR A 200 -15.62 13.40 -34.08
CA THR A 200 -14.78 14.53 -33.67
C THR A 200 -15.15 15.00 -32.27
N LEU A 201 -14.55 14.34 -31.28
CA LEU A 201 -14.19 14.91 -29.96
C LEU A 201 -13.83 16.40 -30.08
N PRO A 202 -14.55 17.39 -29.47
CA PRO A 202 -13.91 18.65 -29.18
C PRO A 202 -12.57 18.38 -28.48
N THR A 203 -11.49 18.97 -28.98
CA THR A 203 -10.10 18.68 -28.58
C THR A 203 -9.91 18.68 -27.07
N VAL A 204 -10.61 19.57 -26.36
CA VAL A 204 -10.58 19.69 -24.90
C VAL A 204 -11.10 18.44 -24.20
N VAL A 205 -12.19 17.84 -24.68
CA VAL A 205 -12.77 16.63 -24.10
C VAL A 205 -11.88 15.43 -24.39
N ARG A 206 -11.33 15.33 -25.61
CA ARG A 206 -10.38 14.28 -25.99
C ARG A 206 -9.13 14.32 -25.09
N GLN A 207 -8.54 15.50 -24.91
CA GLN A 207 -7.35 15.66 -24.07
C GLN A 207 -7.64 15.30 -22.60
N ARG A 208 -8.83 15.64 -22.12
CA ARG A 208 -9.23 15.35 -20.74
C ARG A 208 -9.50 13.86 -20.50
N VAL A 209 -10.11 13.16 -21.45
CA VAL A 209 -10.26 11.69 -21.40
C VAL A 209 -8.89 11.00 -21.42
N ILE A 210 -7.96 11.46 -22.26
CA ILE A 210 -6.58 10.94 -22.29
C ILE A 210 -5.90 11.11 -20.92
N HIS A 211 -6.03 12.28 -20.30
CA HIS A 211 -5.46 12.53 -18.97
C HIS A 211 -6.08 11.66 -17.88
N LEU A 212 -7.40 11.45 -17.89
CA LEU A 212 -8.08 10.60 -16.91
C LEU A 212 -7.70 9.12 -17.08
N LEU A 213 -7.64 8.63 -18.33
CA LEU A 213 -7.17 7.26 -18.60
C LEU A 213 -5.72 7.07 -18.18
N LYS A 214 -4.87 8.09 -18.36
CA LYS A 214 -3.49 8.08 -17.86
C LYS A 214 -3.44 8.02 -16.34
N ALA A 215 -4.14 8.91 -15.65
CA ALA A 215 -4.19 8.95 -14.19
C ALA A 215 -4.71 7.64 -13.56
N PHE A 216 -5.74 7.04 -14.16
CA PHE A 216 -6.27 5.75 -13.71
C PHE A 216 -5.26 4.60 -13.90
N LYS A 217 -4.59 4.54 -15.06
CA LYS A 217 -3.51 3.55 -15.28
C LYS A 217 -2.36 3.75 -14.30
N ASP A 218 -1.99 5.00 -14.02
CA ASP A 218 -0.95 5.32 -13.05
C ASP A 218 -1.35 4.84 -11.65
N GLN A 219 -2.60 5.07 -11.22
CA GLN A 219 -3.12 4.59 -9.94
C GLN A 219 -3.10 3.05 -9.82
N GLN A 220 -3.52 2.34 -10.87
CA GLN A 220 -3.44 0.87 -10.89
C GLN A 220 -2.00 0.37 -10.81
N ARG A 221 -1.07 1.02 -11.52
CA ARG A 221 0.36 0.71 -11.46
C ARG A 221 0.95 0.93 -10.07
N TYR A 222 0.55 1.99 -9.37
CA TYR A 222 0.98 2.21 -7.99
C TYR A 222 0.53 1.09 -7.04
N GLY A 223 -0.72 0.64 -7.16
CA GLY A 223 -1.22 -0.50 -6.38
C GLY A 223 -0.50 -1.81 -6.70
N ALA A 224 -0.26 -2.07 -8.00
CA ALA A 224 0.50 -3.25 -8.45
C ALA A 224 1.96 -3.21 -7.98
N ALA A 225 2.63 -2.05 -8.00
CA ALA A 225 3.99 -1.90 -7.52
C ALA A 225 4.13 -2.17 -6.00
N GLY A 226 3.13 -1.73 -5.21
CA GLY A 226 3.04 -2.08 -3.78
C GLY A 226 2.95 -3.59 -3.57
N ARG A 227 2.00 -4.25 -4.26
CA ARG A 227 1.84 -5.72 -4.23
C ARG A 227 3.11 -6.45 -4.68
N ALA A 228 3.77 -5.98 -5.74
CA ALA A 228 5.00 -6.56 -6.26
C ALA A 228 6.11 -6.59 -5.21
N LYS A 229 6.25 -5.52 -4.41
CA LYS A 229 7.25 -5.44 -3.34
C LYS A 229 6.99 -6.49 -2.24
N GLU A 230 5.75 -6.67 -1.84
CA GLU A 230 5.36 -7.67 -0.83
C GLU A 230 5.57 -9.09 -1.33
N LEU A 231 5.18 -9.37 -2.58
CA LEU A 231 5.37 -10.67 -3.23
C LEU A 231 6.86 -11.02 -3.39
N LEU A 232 7.72 -10.05 -3.71
CA LEU A 232 9.16 -10.28 -3.78
C LEU A 232 9.74 -10.76 -2.44
N ALA A 233 9.30 -10.19 -1.32
CA ALA A 233 9.70 -10.64 0.00
C ALA A 233 9.23 -12.08 0.28
N THR A 234 8.03 -12.45 -0.18
CA THR A 234 7.51 -13.82 -0.09
C THR A 234 8.33 -14.80 -0.94
N VAL A 235 8.72 -14.41 -2.16
CA VAL A 235 9.62 -15.21 -3.02
C VAL A 235 10.97 -15.46 -2.33
N ALA A 236 11.56 -14.44 -1.72
CA ALA A 236 12.84 -14.58 -1.00
C ALA A 236 12.73 -15.53 0.22
N LYS A 237 11.62 -15.49 0.94
CA LYS A 237 11.36 -16.40 2.08
C LYS A 237 11.14 -17.85 1.64
N ASN A 238 10.46 -18.05 0.51
CA ASN A 238 10.10 -19.35 -0.06
C ASN A 238 10.83 -19.59 -1.38
N TYR A 239 12.16 -19.51 -1.36
CA TYR A 239 12.97 -19.52 -2.57
C TYR A 239 12.92 -20.84 -3.36
N GLU A 240 12.39 -21.92 -2.82
CA GLU A 240 12.21 -23.17 -3.57
C GLU A 240 10.84 -23.30 -4.21
N ASP A 241 9.86 -22.53 -3.74
CA ASP A 241 8.48 -22.61 -4.17
C ASP A 241 8.23 -21.76 -5.43
N ASP A 242 7.63 -22.37 -6.43
CA ASP A 242 7.34 -21.71 -7.70
C ASP A 242 5.98 -20.97 -7.64
N ALA A 243 5.09 -21.28 -6.69
CA ALA A 243 3.78 -20.63 -6.59
C ALA A 243 3.86 -19.12 -6.28
N PRO A 244 4.65 -18.63 -5.30
CA PRO A 244 4.83 -17.19 -5.09
C PRO A 244 5.46 -16.49 -6.29
N ARG A 245 6.27 -17.21 -7.08
CA ARG A 245 6.92 -16.66 -8.27
C ARG A 245 5.93 -16.48 -9.42
N GLN A 246 4.99 -17.40 -9.59
CA GLN A 246 3.93 -17.28 -10.59
C GLN A 246 3.06 -16.06 -10.29
N VAL A 247 2.60 -15.90 -9.05
CA VAL A 247 1.81 -14.72 -8.65
C VAL A 247 2.60 -13.42 -8.83
N TYR A 248 3.89 -13.43 -8.52
CA TYR A 248 4.75 -12.26 -8.77
C TYR A 248 4.93 -11.98 -10.27
N ALA A 249 5.07 -13.01 -11.11
CA ALA A 249 5.18 -12.87 -12.55
C ALA A 249 3.91 -12.28 -13.18
N ASP A 250 2.73 -12.65 -12.68
CA ASP A 250 1.46 -12.08 -13.12
C ASP A 250 1.41 -10.58 -12.83
N VAL A 251 1.78 -10.17 -11.61
CA VAL A 251 1.84 -8.74 -11.23
C VAL A 251 2.88 -7.97 -12.07
N LEU A 252 4.03 -8.58 -12.37
CA LEU A 252 5.03 -7.96 -13.25
C LEU A 252 4.51 -7.81 -14.69
N THR A 253 3.75 -8.79 -15.18
CA THR A 253 3.12 -8.73 -16.49
C THR A 253 2.05 -7.63 -16.55
N GLU A 254 1.25 -7.44 -15.49
CA GLU A 254 0.33 -6.31 -15.35
C GLU A 254 1.04 -4.95 -15.40
N LEU A 255 2.31 -4.90 -14.99
CA LEU A 255 3.16 -3.70 -15.00
C LEU A 255 3.93 -3.51 -16.31
N ASP A 256 3.69 -4.36 -17.32
CA ASP A 256 4.47 -4.40 -18.57
C ASP A 256 5.98 -4.68 -18.33
N ASP A 257 6.35 -5.36 -17.23
CA ASP A 257 7.74 -5.71 -16.93
C ASP A 257 8.11 -7.06 -17.59
N PRO A 258 9.12 -7.10 -18.49
CA PRO A 258 9.52 -8.32 -19.20
C PRO A 258 10.02 -9.44 -18.29
N ARG A 259 10.33 -9.14 -17.02
CA ARG A 259 10.70 -10.15 -16.02
C ARG A 259 9.58 -11.13 -15.72
N GLY A 260 8.30 -10.71 -15.83
CA GLY A 260 7.15 -11.60 -15.66
C GLY A 260 7.18 -12.76 -16.64
N GLU A 261 7.33 -12.46 -17.94
CA GLU A 261 7.51 -13.46 -19.01
C GLU A 261 8.72 -14.36 -18.73
N PHE A 262 9.86 -13.76 -18.34
CA PHE A 262 11.08 -14.49 -18.07
C PHE A 262 10.94 -15.51 -16.91
N ILE A 263 10.27 -15.14 -15.82
CA ILE A 263 10.00 -16.03 -14.68
C ILE A 263 9.22 -17.26 -15.16
N LEU A 264 8.11 -17.05 -15.88
CA LEU A 264 7.24 -18.14 -16.35
C LEU A 264 7.99 -19.09 -17.30
N LEU A 265 8.80 -18.54 -18.22
CA LEU A 265 9.63 -19.34 -19.12
C LEU A 265 10.66 -20.19 -18.37
N GLN A 266 11.31 -19.65 -17.34
CA GLN A 266 12.27 -20.42 -16.53
C GLN A 266 11.61 -21.46 -15.62
N ILE A 267 10.38 -21.22 -15.16
CA ILE A 267 9.59 -22.24 -14.44
C ILE A 267 9.22 -23.39 -15.39
N ALA A 268 8.75 -23.09 -16.61
CA ALA A 268 8.47 -24.10 -17.62
C ALA A 268 9.74 -24.89 -18.00
N GLN A 269 10.91 -24.24 -18.05
CA GLN A 269 12.20 -24.91 -18.26
C GLN A 269 12.50 -25.93 -17.17
N LYS A 270 12.39 -25.52 -15.90
CA LYS A 270 12.61 -26.39 -14.74
C LYS A 270 11.67 -27.60 -14.76
N ASN A 271 10.41 -27.40 -15.14
CA ASN A 271 9.40 -28.45 -15.15
C ASN A 271 9.46 -29.35 -16.40
N GLY A 272 10.40 -29.12 -17.32
CA GLY A 272 10.51 -29.91 -18.56
C GLY A 272 9.41 -29.64 -19.58
N THR A 273 8.62 -28.57 -19.40
CA THR A 273 7.50 -28.21 -20.30
C THR A 273 7.83 -27.07 -21.27
N SER A 274 9.08 -26.57 -21.27
CA SER A 274 9.49 -25.48 -22.14
C SER A 274 9.73 -25.92 -23.60
N THR A 275 9.29 -25.10 -24.53
CA THR A 275 9.54 -25.28 -25.97
C THR A 275 10.90 -24.72 -26.37
N ARG A 276 11.41 -25.12 -27.55
CA ARG A 276 12.64 -24.55 -28.12
C ARG A 276 12.56 -23.02 -28.26
N ASP A 277 11.41 -22.51 -28.68
CA ASP A 277 11.20 -21.07 -28.85
C ASP A 277 11.11 -20.35 -27.50
N GLY A 278 10.44 -20.95 -26.50
CA GLY A 278 10.44 -20.44 -25.13
C GLY A 278 11.85 -20.34 -24.56
N ASN A 279 12.71 -21.34 -24.80
CA ASN A 279 14.11 -21.31 -24.41
C ASN A 279 14.91 -20.21 -25.09
N LYS A 280 14.68 -20.00 -26.40
CA LYS A 280 15.32 -18.92 -27.16
C LYS A 280 14.87 -17.56 -26.65
N ARG A 281 13.59 -17.39 -26.34
CA ARG A 281 12.99 -16.17 -25.80
C ARG A 281 13.54 -15.83 -24.41
N ALA A 282 13.62 -16.81 -23.50
CA ALA A 282 14.20 -16.61 -22.17
C ALA A 282 15.66 -16.14 -22.25
N LYS A 283 16.47 -16.72 -23.15
CA LYS A 283 17.86 -16.28 -23.39
C LYS A 283 17.94 -14.85 -23.92
N ALA A 284 17.03 -14.48 -24.83
CA ALA A 284 16.97 -13.13 -25.37
C ALA A 284 16.62 -12.10 -24.27
N LEU A 285 15.58 -12.39 -23.46
CA LEU A 285 15.18 -11.55 -22.33
C LEU A 285 16.33 -11.37 -21.32
N LEU A 286 17.04 -12.46 -20.99
CA LEU A 286 18.19 -12.38 -20.09
C LEU A 286 19.31 -11.52 -20.67
N LYS A 287 19.63 -11.68 -21.96
CA LYS A 287 20.67 -10.89 -22.63
C LYS A 287 20.33 -9.39 -22.61
N GLU A 288 19.07 -9.04 -22.80
CA GLU A 288 18.59 -7.66 -22.89
C GLU A 288 18.43 -7.00 -21.53
N HIS A 289 17.90 -7.71 -20.53
CA HIS A 289 17.43 -7.11 -19.27
C HIS A 289 18.21 -7.52 -18.02
N ALA A 290 19.16 -8.47 -18.08
CA ALA A 290 19.88 -8.92 -16.87
C ALA A 290 20.53 -7.77 -16.09
N ALA A 291 21.11 -6.79 -16.80
CA ALA A 291 21.76 -5.64 -16.19
C ALA A 291 20.76 -4.74 -15.46
N GLN A 292 19.56 -4.55 -16.02
CA GLN A 292 18.49 -3.77 -15.40
C GLN A 292 17.95 -4.48 -14.16
N TRP A 293 17.69 -5.79 -14.24
CA TRP A 293 17.15 -6.57 -13.12
C TRP A 293 18.12 -6.71 -11.95
N THR A 294 19.41 -6.47 -12.14
CA THR A 294 20.44 -6.56 -11.10
C THR A 294 21.14 -5.24 -10.84
N GLN A 295 20.64 -4.13 -11.40
CA GLN A 295 21.30 -2.82 -11.39
C GLN A 295 21.75 -2.38 -9.99
N ARG A 296 20.96 -2.69 -8.96
CA ARG A 296 21.23 -2.31 -7.56
C ARG A 296 22.45 -3.02 -6.96
N ILE A 297 22.75 -4.25 -7.41
CA ILE A 297 23.85 -5.07 -6.89
C ILE A 297 24.96 -5.29 -7.91
N ALA A 298 24.73 -4.94 -9.18
CA ALA A 298 25.70 -5.00 -10.27
C ALA A 298 27.10 -4.44 -9.93
N PRO A 299 27.24 -3.35 -9.15
CA PRO A 299 28.56 -2.84 -8.78
C PRO A 299 29.40 -3.81 -7.93
N ALA A 300 28.79 -4.78 -7.24
CA ALA A 300 29.47 -5.73 -6.35
C ALA A 300 29.72 -7.11 -6.99
N ILE A 301 29.01 -7.44 -8.07
CA ILE A 301 28.96 -8.80 -8.62
C ILE A 301 29.44 -8.87 -10.06
N ARG A 302 29.84 -10.07 -10.46
CA ARG A 302 30.05 -10.43 -11.87
C ARG A 302 29.01 -11.48 -12.26
N LEU A 303 28.15 -11.10 -13.21
CA LEU A 303 27.10 -11.96 -13.76
C LEU A 303 27.64 -12.94 -14.80
N ARG A 304 27.05 -14.12 -14.83
CA ARG A 304 27.16 -15.15 -15.88
C ARG A 304 25.75 -15.54 -16.32
N ALA A 305 25.62 -16.13 -17.51
CA ALA A 305 24.30 -16.51 -18.05
C ALA A 305 23.55 -17.54 -17.17
N ASN A 306 24.27 -18.41 -16.48
CA ASN A 306 23.68 -19.47 -15.64
C ASN A 306 23.36 -19.02 -14.21
N ASP A 307 23.55 -17.73 -13.91
CA ASP A 307 23.35 -17.18 -12.58
C ASP A 307 21.86 -16.95 -12.26
N PHE A 308 20.99 -16.95 -13.27
CA PHE A 308 19.56 -16.76 -13.13
C PHE A 308 18.80 -18.10 -13.17
N GLN A 309 17.96 -18.32 -12.16
CA GLN A 309 17.03 -19.43 -12.12
C GLN A 309 15.65 -18.91 -11.71
N ARG A 310 14.61 -19.43 -12.38
CA ARG A 310 13.20 -19.10 -12.10
C ARG A 310 12.93 -17.59 -12.03
N GLY A 311 13.66 -16.81 -12.83
CA GLY A 311 13.57 -15.36 -12.97
C GLY A 311 14.38 -14.51 -11.99
N PHE A 312 15.24 -15.14 -11.16
CA PHE A 312 16.00 -14.45 -10.13
C PHE A 312 17.48 -14.83 -10.16
N LEU A 313 18.32 -13.86 -9.77
CA LEU A 313 19.72 -14.13 -9.49
C LEU A 313 19.80 -15.10 -8.32
N THR A 314 20.30 -16.30 -8.59
CA THR A 314 20.37 -17.41 -7.66
C THR A 314 21.82 -17.71 -7.28
N SER A 315 22.77 -17.48 -8.19
CA SER A 315 24.20 -17.55 -7.92
C SER A 315 24.91 -16.30 -8.41
N CYS A 316 26.01 -15.91 -7.76
CA CYS A 316 26.86 -14.84 -8.30
C CYS A 316 28.29 -14.91 -7.75
N ARG A 317 29.21 -14.22 -8.42
CA ARG A 317 30.56 -13.98 -7.89
C ARG A 317 30.71 -12.54 -7.39
N ILE A 318 31.05 -12.37 -6.12
CA ILE A 318 31.41 -11.07 -5.56
C ILE A 318 32.82 -10.70 -6.02
N VAL A 319 32.93 -9.57 -6.71
CA VAL A 319 34.20 -9.05 -7.24
C VAL A 319 34.64 -7.76 -6.57
N ARG A 320 33.73 -7.10 -5.83
CA ARG A 320 33.99 -5.83 -5.18
C ARG A 320 33.20 -5.68 -3.88
N SER A 321 33.83 -5.08 -2.87
CA SER A 321 33.25 -4.91 -1.54
C SER A 321 33.93 -3.78 -0.74
N ASP A 322 34.44 -2.75 -1.42
CA ASP A 322 34.88 -1.53 -0.74
C ASP A 322 33.71 -0.87 -0.01
N LEU A 323 34.01 -0.01 0.97
CA LEU A 323 33.01 0.60 1.85
C LEU A 323 31.89 1.32 1.08
N ASP A 324 32.23 2.01 -0.01
CA ASP A 324 31.24 2.73 -0.82
C ASP A 324 30.30 1.76 -1.55
N THR A 325 30.87 0.69 -2.11
CA THR A 325 30.08 -0.41 -2.70
C THR A 325 29.19 -1.08 -1.65
N LEU A 326 29.70 -1.36 -0.45
CA LEU A 326 28.91 -1.96 0.62
C LEU A 326 27.72 -1.07 1.01
N ARG A 327 27.95 0.24 1.20
CA ARG A 327 26.89 1.21 1.52
C ARG A 327 25.81 1.25 0.45
N LEU A 328 26.18 1.12 -0.82
CA LEU A 328 25.25 1.16 -1.93
C LEU A 328 24.40 -0.11 -2.03
N VAL A 329 25.01 -1.29 -1.83
CA VAL A 329 24.36 -2.56 -2.20
C VAL A 329 23.83 -3.36 -1.02
N ALA A 330 24.26 -3.10 0.23
CA ALA A 330 23.95 -3.97 1.37
C ALA A 330 22.44 -4.15 1.62
N SER A 331 21.65 -3.09 1.46
CA SER A 331 20.20 -3.12 1.68
C SER A 331 19.39 -3.51 0.45
N ALA A 332 20.04 -3.88 -0.66
CA ALA A 332 19.34 -4.23 -1.89
C ALA A 332 18.53 -5.53 -1.69
N PRO A 333 17.21 -5.52 -1.96
CA PRO A 333 16.35 -6.69 -1.79
C PRO A 333 16.73 -7.84 -2.76
N ASP A 334 17.47 -7.53 -3.82
CA ASP A 334 17.98 -8.49 -4.81
C ASP A 334 18.88 -9.57 -4.20
N TRP A 335 19.53 -9.29 -3.06
CA TRP A 335 20.27 -10.31 -2.30
C TRP A 335 19.38 -11.38 -1.69
N GLY A 336 18.10 -11.06 -1.51
CA GLY A 336 17.12 -11.93 -0.86
C GLY A 336 16.97 -13.28 -1.55
N THR A 337 17.18 -13.36 -2.87
CA THR A 337 17.02 -14.59 -3.67
C THR A 337 18.33 -15.30 -4.01
N VAL A 338 19.49 -14.74 -3.62
CA VAL A 338 20.79 -15.33 -3.92
C VAL A 338 21.04 -16.50 -2.97
N TYR A 339 21.10 -17.70 -3.55
CA TYR A 339 21.35 -18.96 -2.84
C TYR A 339 22.83 -19.33 -2.78
N GLU A 340 23.59 -19.03 -3.83
CA GLU A 340 25.01 -19.36 -3.93
C GLU A 340 25.87 -18.10 -4.15
N VAL A 341 26.96 -17.97 -3.37
CA VAL A 341 27.93 -16.89 -3.53
C VAL A 341 29.35 -17.43 -3.66
N GLU A 342 30.04 -17.05 -4.73
CA GLU A 342 31.49 -17.21 -4.87
C GLU A 342 32.19 -15.90 -4.48
N LEU A 343 33.15 -15.93 -3.55
CA LEU A 343 33.88 -14.73 -3.14
C LEU A 343 35.36 -15.00 -2.89
N HIS A 344 36.17 -13.96 -3.07
CA HIS A 344 37.53 -13.94 -2.53
C HIS A 344 37.47 -13.53 -1.05
N PRO A 345 38.31 -14.08 -0.14
CA PRO A 345 38.24 -13.79 1.30
C PRO A 345 38.20 -12.31 1.67
N LYS A 346 38.89 -11.45 0.91
CA LYS A 346 38.87 -9.99 1.09
C LYS A 346 37.46 -9.35 0.99
N HIS A 347 36.48 -10.06 0.43
CA HIS A 347 35.11 -9.61 0.21
C HIS A 347 34.11 -10.12 1.24
N LEU A 348 34.56 -10.83 2.28
CA LEU A 348 33.70 -11.43 3.30
C LEU A 348 32.82 -10.39 4.03
N GLN A 349 33.27 -9.14 4.09
CA GLN A 349 32.51 -8.03 4.69
C GLN A 349 31.13 -7.83 4.07
N LEU A 350 30.94 -8.13 2.77
CA LEU A 350 29.62 -8.00 2.14
C LEU A 350 28.61 -9.00 2.71
N LEU A 351 29.05 -10.22 3.02
CA LEU A 351 28.22 -11.20 3.74
C LEU A 351 27.91 -10.77 5.17
N MET A 352 28.61 -9.77 5.72
CA MET A 352 28.34 -9.25 7.07
C MET A 352 27.38 -8.06 7.09
N VAL A 353 27.02 -7.52 5.93
CA VAL A 353 26.12 -6.35 5.85
C VAL A 353 24.90 -6.60 4.98
N ALA A 354 25.00 -7.47 3.98
CA ALA A 354 23.89 -7.73 3.08
C ALA A 354 22.86 -8.72 3.66
N SER A 355 21.60 -8.47 3.30
CA SER A 355 20.45 -9.27 3.74
C SER A 355 20.20 -10.45 2.81
N PHE A 356 21.03 -11.49 2.92
CA PHE A 356 20.81 -12.75 2.23
C PHE A 356 19.76 -13.60 2.96
N THR A 357 18.55 -13.71 2.41
CA THR A 357 17.47 -14.53 3.00
C THR A 357 17.56 -15.99 2.55
N SER A 358 17.98 -16.24 1.31
CA SER A 358 18.07 -17.59 0.73
C SER A 358 19.47 -18.19 0.68
N LEU A 359 20.51 -17.55 1.24
CA LEU A 359 21.89 -18.03 1.09
C LEU A 359 22.09 -19.41 1.74
N GLY A 360 22.37 -20.42 0.91
CA GLY A 360 22.67 -21.78 1.32
C GLY A 360 24.11 -22.20 1.04
N VAL A 361 24.79 -21.58 0.06
CA VAL A 361 26.15 -21.99 -0.32
C VAL A 361 27.11 -20.81 -0.41
N VAL A 362 28.25 -20.89 0.28
CA VAL A 362 29.36 -19.94 0.13
C VAL A 362 30.63 -20.66 -0.33
N LYS A 363 31.20 -20.18 -1.44
CA LYS A 363 32.43 -20.70 -2.03
C LYS A 363 33.57 -19.69 -1.88
N GLY A 364 34.77 -20.21 -1.64
CA GLY A 364 35.99 -19.40 -1.55
C GLY A 364 36.37 -18.95 -0.14
N VAL A 365 35.86 -19.64 0.88
CA VAL A 365 36.21 -19.38 2.29
C VAL A 365 37.61 -19.97 2.58
N THR A 366 38.46 -19.26 3.32
CA THR A 366 39.86 -19.71 3.55
C THR A 366 40.20 -20.11 4.97
N THR A 367 39.43 -19.72 5.98
CA THR A 367 39.79 -19.94 7.38
C THR A 367 38.63 -20.58 8.16
N PRO A 368 38.94 -21.40 9.19
CA PRO A 368 37.92 -21.92 10.10
C PRO A 368 37.10 -20.83 10.80
N GLU A 369 37.71 -19.67 11.07
CA GLU A 369 37.02 -18.54 11.70
C GLU A 369 35.93 -17.96 10.79
N HIS A 370 36.21 -17.82 9.49
CA HIS A 370 35.19 -17.40 8.54
C HIS A 370 34.02 -18.40 8.48
N VAL A 371 34.30 -19.70 8.54
CA VAL A 371 33.26 -20.75 8.61
C VAL A 371 32.38 -20.55 9.83
N ARG A 372 32.98 -20.31 11.00
CA ARG A 372 32.25 -20.09 12.26
C ARG A 372 31.34 -18.85 12.19
N ILE A 373 31.87 -17.72 11.71
CA ILE A 373 31.12 -16.47 11.56
C ILE A 373 29.93 -16.66 10.61
N LEU A 374 30.15 -17.32 9.46
CA LEU A 374 29.11 -17.55 8.46
C LEU A 374 28.03 -18.51 8.99
N ALA A 375 28.41 -19.59 9.66
CA ALA A 375 27.46 -20.54 10.25
C ALA A 375 26.58 -19.89 11.33
N GLN A 376 27.14 -18.99 12.15
CA GLN A 376 26.38 -18.27 13.17
C GLN A 376 25.36 -17.29 12.56
N ARG A 377 25.75 -16.61 11.47
CA ARG A 377 24.92 -15.59 10.82
C ARG A 377 23.85 -16.19 9.90
N TYR A 378 24.19 -17.28 9.21
CA TYR A 378 23.34 -17.92 8.20
C TYR A 378 23.07 -19.37 8.59
N PRO A 379 22.08 -19.62 9.47
CA PRO A 379 21.78 -20.96 9.96
C PRO A 379 21.25 -21.92 8.87
N ARG A 380 20.95 -21.41 7.67
CA ARG A 380 20.51 -22.18 6.49
C ARG A 380 21.65 -22.54 5.52
N LEU A 381 22.91 -22.37 5.93
CA LEU A 381 24.04 -22.75 5.08
C LEU A 381 24.12 -24.28 4.94
N ASP A 382 23.80 -24.77 3.76
CA ASP A 382 23.90 -26.17 3.36
C ASP A 382 25.33 -26.57 2.99
N GLY A 383 26.17 -25.61 2.58
CA GLY A 383 27.52 -25.92 2.11
C GLY A 383 28.53 -24.76 2.16
N LEU A 384 29.75 -25.09 2.55
CA LEU A 384 30.91 -24.20 2.49
C LEU A 384 32.03 -24.86 1.70
N THR A 385 32.46 -24.21 0.63
CA THR A 385 33.62 -24.69 -0.15
C THR A 385 34.85 -23.85 0.19
N LEU A 386 35.89 -24.51 0.67
CA LEU A 386 37.17 -23.86 0.92
C LEU A 386 37.80 -23.41 -0.39
N ALA A 387 38.38 -22.21 -0.42
CA ALA A 387 39.18 -21.78 -1.55
C ALA A 387 40.32 -22.79 -1.73
N ARG A 388 40.44 -23.37 -2.93
CA ARG A 388 41.64 -24.15 -3.27
C ARG A 388 42.83 -23.24 -3.03
N ALA A 389 43.72 -23.63 -2.12
CA ALA A 389 45.02 -22.99 -2.01
C ALA A 389 45.61 -22.96 -3.42
N LYS A 390 45.93 -21.77 -3.95
CA LYS A 390 46.60 -21.68 -5.24
C LYS A 390 47.87 -22.52 -5.12
N SER A 391 47.91 -23.65 -5.83
CA SER A 391 49.01 -24.62 -5.81
C SER A 391 50.28 -24.08 -6.51
N GLY A 392 50.53 -22.78 -6.39
CA GLY A 392 51.61 -22.05 -7.07
C GLY A 392 52.35 -21.06 -6.16
N SER A 393 52.13 -21.09 -4.84
CA SER A 393 53.14 -20.53 -3.93
C SER A 393 54.35 -21.46 -3.98
N PRO A 394 55.55 -20.99 -4.34
CA PRO A 394 56.74 -21.82 -4.32
C PRO A 394 56.87 -22.37 -2.90
N THR A 395 56.89 -23.69 -2.77
CA THR A 395 57.15 -24.35 -1.51
C THR A 395 58.34 -23.65 -0.86
N PRO A 396 58.21 -22.99 0.31
CA PRO A 396 59.40 -22.59 1.03
C PRO A 396 60.17 -23.88 1.24
N ARG A 397 61.41 -23.96 0.73
CA ARG A 397 62.30 -25.09 0.96
C ARG A 397 62.33 -25.31 2.47
N GLN A 398 61.57 -26.27 2.96
CA GLN A 398 61.71 -26.69 4.34
C GLN A 398 63.06 -27.38 4.44
N PRO A 399 63.91 -26.98 5.40
CA PRO A 399 65.12 -27.72 5.69
C PRO A 399 64.70 -29.10 6.20
N SER A 400 65.29 -30.11 5.60
CA SER A 400 65.16 -31.51 5.97
C SER A 400 65.34 -31.69 7.48
N GLY A 401 64.26 -31.97 8.21
CA GLY A 401 64.28 -32.18 9.66
C GLY A 401 62.96 -32.73 10.19
N LEU A 402 62.94 -34.05 10.40
CA LEU A 402 62.01 -34.86 11.21
C LEU A 402 61.16 -34.12 12.27
N GLN A 403 59.87 -34.49 12.40
CA GLN A 403 59.40 -35.42 13.44
C GLN A 403 57.91 -35.78 13.31
N ARG A 404 57.61 -37.03 13.65
CA ARG A 404 56.27 -37.60 13.88
C ARG A 404 55.65 -37.00 15.14
N LEU A 405 54.33 -36.82 15.13
CA LEU A 405 53.39 -37.42 16.09
C LEU A 405 52.04 -37.62 15.40
#